data_AF-A0A9W7NDT3-F1
#
_entry.id   AF-A0A9W7NDT3-F1
#
_cell.length_a   1.000
_cell.length_b   1.000
_cell.length_c   1.000
_cell.angle_alpha   90.00
_cell.angle_beta   90.00
_cell.angle_gamma   90.00
#
_symmetry.space_group_name_H-M   'P 1'
#
loop_
_entity.id
_entity.type
_entity.pdbx_description
1 polymer ?
#
loop_
_entity_poly.entity_id
_entity_poly.type
_entity_poly.pdbx_seq_one_letter_code
_entity_poly.pdbx_strand_id
1 'polypeptide(L)'
;MAAPRRTASRRRPTEAQAAWLRHGLDQPGGKLPLFDGDGQRVKRQTIESCLKSGWAERWFDNPLKPDWLVCRLTESGRAALGVKELAQVG
;
A
#
# COMPACT_ATOMS: atom_id res chain seq x y z
N MET A 1 28.87 -7.03 -8.34
CA MET A 1 27.92 -7.09 -9.45
C MET A 1 26.51 -7.20 -8.87
N ALA A 2 25.72 -6.12 -8.89
CA ALA A 2 24.34 -6.15 -8.39
C ALA A 2 23.41 -6.62 -9.52
N ALA A 3 22.69 -7.73 -9.29
CA ALA A 3 21.72 -8.24 -10.25
C ALA A 3 20.58 -7.22 -10.47
N PRO A 4 20.08 -7.04 -11.71
CA PRO A 4 18.98 -6.13 -11.96
C PRO A 4 17.76 -6.62 -11.17
N ARG A 5 17.23 -5.76 -10.29
CA ARG A 5 15.93 -5.99 -9.65
C ARG A 5 14.92 -6.17 -10.77
N ARG A 6 14.37 -7.39 -10.91
CA ARG A 6 13.26 -7.72 -11.82
C ARG A 6 12.32 -6.52 -11.86
N THR A 7 12.17 -5.93 -13.04
CA THR A 7 11.16 -4.89 -13.28
C THR A 7 9.82 -5.54 -12.97
N ALA A 8 9.34 -5.32 -11.74
CA ALA A 8 8.02 -5.77 -11.36
C ALA A 8 7.06 -5.09 -12.34
N SER A 9 6.37 -5.88 -13.15
CA SER A 9 5.23 -5.39 -13.90
C SER A 9 4.37 -4.60 -12.92
N ARG A 10 4.07 -3.34 -13.28
CA ARG A 10 3.48 -2.34 -12.39
C ARG A 10 2.06 -2.80 -12.07
N ARG A 11 1.91 -3.76 -11.15
CA ARG A 11 0.62 -4.35 -10.77
C ARG A 11 -0.25 -3.21 -10.27
N ARG A 12 -1.51 -3.20 -10.71
CA ARG A 12 -2.50 -2.25 -10.20
C ARG A 12 -3.06 -2.77 -8.89
N PRO A 13 -3.31 -1.89 -7.92
CA PRO A 13 -4.07 -2.26 -6.73
C PRO A 13 -5.51 -2.60 -7.12
N THR A 14 -6.13 -3.54 -6.40
CA THR A 14 -7.59 -3.72 -6.42
C THR A 14 -8.26 -2.49 -5.80
N GLU A 15 -9.56 -2.31 -5.99
CA GLU A 15 -10.27 -1.16 -5.40
C GLU A 15 -10.13 -1.10 -3.87
N ALA A 16 -10.20 -2.24 -3.17
CA ALA A 16 -10.01 -2.27 -1.72
C ALA A 16 -8.59 -1.84 -1.29
N GLN A 17 -7.57 -2.24 -2.06
CA GLN A 17 -6.19 -1.81 -1.81
C GLN A 17 -6.02 -0.33 -2.14
N ALA A 18 -6.57 0.14 -3.27
CA ALA A 18 -6.48 1.52 -3.69
C ALA A 18 -7.20 2.47 -2.72
N ALA A 19 -8.40 2.11 -2.27
CA ALA A 19 -9.14 2.84 -1.24
C ALA A 19 -8.30 2.99 0.04
N TRP A 20 -7.72 1.89 0.53
CA TRP A 20 -6.85 1.94 1.70
C TRP A 20 -5.61 2.83 1.49
N LEU A 21 -4.91 2.69 0.37
CA LEU A 21 -3.72 3.48 0.04
C LEU A 21 -4.03 4.98 -0.11
N ARG A 22 -5.20 5.35 -0.66
CA ARG A 22 -5.62 6.74 -0.84
C ARG A 22 -5.75 7.48 0.48
N HIS A 23 -6.11 6.81 1.58
CA HIS A 23 -6.14 7.43 2.91
C HIS A 23 -4.77 7.98 3.35
N GLY A 24 -3.66 7.47 2.81
CA GLY A 24 -2.33 7.98 3.11
C GLY A 24 -1.94 9.22 2.32
N LEU A 25 -2.69 9.65 1.29
CA LEU A 25 -2.31 10.78 0.44
C LEU A 25 -2.35 12.12 1.20
N ASP A 26 -3.36 12.30 2.06
CA ASP A 26 -3.60 13.56 2.78
C ASP A 26 -3.07 13.52 4.23
N GLN A 27 -2.41 12.43 4.62
CA GLN A 27 -1.92 12.24 5.99
C GLN A 27 -0.44 12.61 6.11
N PRO A 28 -0.03 13.35 7.16
CA PRO A 28 1.38 13.59 7.43
C PRO A 28 2.19 12.29 7.45
N GLY A 29 3.28 12.25 6.69
CA GLY A 29 4.15 11.07 6.57
C GLY A 29 3.50 9.86 5.90
N GLY A 30 2.32 10.00 5.30
CA GLY A 30 1.65 8.94 4.56
C GLY A 30 0.90 7.93 5.42
N LYS A 31 0.47 8.28 6.63
CA LYS A 31 -0.11 7.31 7.59
C LYS A 31 -1.32 6.58 7.03
N LEU A 32 -1.27 5.25 7.10
CA LEU A 32 -2.39 4.41 6.70
C LEU A 32 -3.20 4.00 7.93
N PRO A 33 -4.53 4.18 7.90
CA PRO A 33 -5.37 3.88 9.05
C PRO A 33 -5.60 2.36 9.19
N LEU A 34 -5.89 1.92 10.42
CA LEU A 34 -6.31 0.55 10.71
C LEU A 34 -7.81 0.32 10.49
N PHE A 35 -8.56 1.41 10.37
CA PHE A 35 -10.00 1.43 10.14
C PHE A 35 -10.30 2.24 8.88
N ASP A 36 -11.32 1.84 8.14
CA ASP A 36 -11.79 2.57 6.96
C ASP A 36 -12.74 3.72 7.36
N GLY A 37 -13.31 4.40 6.35
CA GLY A 37 -14.21 5.53 6.54
C GLY A 37 -15.51 5.19 7.27
N ASP A 38 -15.92 3.93 7.28
CA ASP A 38 -17.11 3.44 7.98
C ASP A 38 -16.78 2.93 9.39
N GLY A 39 -15.52 3.09 9.83
CA GLY A 39 -15.03 2.60 11.12
C GLY A 39 -14.80 1.09 11.16
N GLN A 40 -14.86 0.39 10.03
CA GLN A 40 -14.58 -1.04 9.96
C GLN A 40 -13.08 -1.28 9.91
N ARG A 41 -12.63 -2.38 10.53
CA ARG A 41 -11.21 -2.72 10.52
C ARG A 41 -10.78 -3.12 9.11
N VAL A 42 -9.72 -2.51 8.62
CA VAL A 42 -9.12 -2.88 7.33
C VAL A 42 -8.67 -4.34 7.39
N LYS A 43 -9.09 -5.12 6.38
CA LYS A 43 -8.76 -6.55 6.30
C LYS A 43 -7.25 -6.73 6.30
N ARG A 44 -6.75 -7.62 7.17
CA ARG A 44 -5.32 -7.93 7.29
C ARG A 44 -4.69 -8.32 5.95
N GLN A 45 -5.39 -9.08 5.12
CA GLN A 45 -4.95 -9.48 3.79
C GLN A 45 -4.70 -8.28 2.85
N THR A 46 -5.49 -7.21 2.96
CA THR A 46 -5.27 -5.97 2.20
C THR A 46 -3.94 -5.33 2.60
N ILE A 47 -3.68 -5.26 3.90
CA ILE A 47 -2.44 -4.69 4.44
C ILE A 47 -1.23 -5.52 4.00
N GLU A 48 -1.26 -6.83 4.23
CA GLU A 48 -0.17 -7.75 3.90
C GLU A 48 0.14 -7.77 2.40
N SER A 49 -0.89 -7.75 1.55
CA SER A 49 -0.69 -7.71 0.09
C SER A 49 -0.06 -6.39 -0.36
N CYS A 50 -0.45 -5.25 0.21
CA CYS A 50 0.17 -3.96 -0.09
C CYS A 50 1.62 -3.86 0.42
N LEU A 51 1.92 -4.44 1.59
CA LEU A 51 3.29 -4.57 2.10
C LEU A 51 4.15 -5.41 1.15
N LYS A 52 3.63 -6.57 0.70
CA LYS A 52 4.33 -7.46 -0.24
C LYS A 52 4.57 -6.80 -1.60
N SER A 53 3.65 -5.95 -2.05
CA SER A 53 3.80 -5.17 -3.29
C SER A 53 4.73 -3.95 -3.12
N GLY A 54 5.13 -3.61 -1.90
CA GLY A 54 5.91 -2.41 -1.59
C GLY A 54 5.13 -1.10 -1.73
N TRP A 55 3.80 -1.14 -1.77
CA TRP A 55 2.94 0.06 -1.82
C TRP A 55 2.74 0.69 -0.44
N ALA A 56 2.88 -0.13 0.60
CA ALA A 56 2.93 0.30 1.98
C ALA A 56 4.17 -0.28 2.63
N GLU A 57 4.62 0.35 3.72
CA GLU A 57 5.66 -0.18 4.59
C GLU A 57 5.25 0.00 6.06
N ARG A 58 5.83 -0.80 6.96
CA ARG A 58 5.60 -0.65 8.40
C ARG A 58 6.22 0.66 8.85
N TRP A 59 5.49 1.43 9.67
CA TRP A 59 5.99 2.71 10.15
C TRP A 59 7.15 2.51 11.13
N PHE A 60 7.00 1.57 12.08
CA PHE A 60 8.02 1.23 13.05
C PHE A 60 8.08 -0.29 13.25
N ASP A 61 9.28 -0.86 13.22
CA ASP A 61 9.51 -2.19 13.75
C ASP A 61 9.55 -2.10 15.27
N ASN A 62 8.40 -2.33 15.91
CA ASN A 62 8.30 -2.41 17.36
C ASN A 62 8.62 -3.85 17.83
N PRO A 63 9.76 -4.11 18.48
CA PRO A 63 10.10 -5.45 18.95
C PRO A 63 9.10 -6.02 19.96
N LEU A 64 8.37 -5.15 20.66
CA LEU A 64 7.35 -5.52 21.66
C LEU A 64 6.00 -5.87 21.03
N LYS A 65 5.75 -5.41 19.80
CA LYS A 65 4.51 -5.69 19.04
C LYS A 65 4.86 -6.03 17.59
N PRO A 66 5.44 -7.22 17.35
CA PRO A 66 5.84 -7.64 16.01
C PRO A 66 4.66 -7.76 15.04
N ASP A 67 3.43 -7.87 15.55
CA ASP A 67 2.21 -7.91 14.75
C ASP A 67 1.58 -6.53 14.49
N TRP A 68 2.25 -5.44 14.87
CA TRP A 68 1.70 -4.11 14.68
C TRP A 68 1.70 -3.72 13.21
N LEU A 69 0.49 -3.56 12.65
CA LEU A 69 0.25 -3.22 11.25
C LEU A 69 0.04 -1.71 11.01
N VAL A 70 0.64 -0.85 11.84
CA VAL A 70 0.66 0.58 11.52
C VAL A 70 1.62 0.79 10.37
N CYS A 71 1.06 1.19 9.23
CA CYS A 71 1.78 1.34 7.99
C CYS A 71 1.79 2.79 7.51
N ARG A 72 2.67 3.07 6.55
CA ARG A 72 2.65 4.29 5.77
C ARG A 72 2.72 4.02 4.28
N LEU A 73 2.19 4.95 3.51
CA LEU A 73 2.16 4.96 2.05
C LEU A 73 3.57 5.27 1.50
N THR A 74 4.07 4.37 0.66
CA THR A 74 5.37 4.54 -0.01
C THR A 74 5.22 5.34 -1.30
N GLU A 75 6.36 5.71 -1.90
CA GLU A 75 6.37 6.34 -3.23
C GLU A 75 5.85 5.39 -4.31
N SER A 76 6.20 4.09 -4.23
CA SER A 76 5.65 3.07 -5.12
C SER A 76 4.13 2.94 -4.98
N GLY A 77 3.59 3.13 -3.78
CA GLY A 77 2.14 3.16 -3.53
C GLY A 77 1.47 4.37 -4.18
N ARG A 78 2.06 5.57 -4.05
CA ARG A 78 1.59 6.78 -4.75
C ARG A 78 1.62 6.59 -6.27
N ALA A 79 2.72 6.07 -6.80
CA ALA A 79 2.85 5.78 -8.22
C ALA A 79 1.81 4.76 -8.69
N ALA A 80 1.50 3.73 -7.88
CA ALA A 80 0.50 2.72 -8.19
C ALA A 80 -0.93 3.28 -8.27
N LEU A 81 -1.26 4.30 -7.45
CA LEU A 81 -2.54 5.02 -7.52
C LEU A 81 -2.65 5.93 -8.75
N GLY A 82 -1.52 6.46 -9.23
CA GLY A 82 -1.45 7.35 -10.39
C GLY A 82 -1.50 6.63 -11.74
N VAL A 83 -1.32 5.30 -11.78
CA VAL A 83 -1.46 4.54 -13.03
C VAL A 83 -2.95 4.41 -13.35
N LYS A 84 -3.53 5.36 -14.11
CA LYS A 84 -4.80 5.11 -14.82
C LYS A 84 -4.58 4.08 -15.94
N GLU A 85 -5.54 3.21 -16.18
CA GLU A 85 -5.44 2.19 -17.24
C GLU A 85 -5.64 2.87 -18.59
N LEU A 86 -4.53 3.16 -19.26
CA LEU A 86 -4.52 3.14 -20.72
C LEU A 86 -4.38 1.66 -21.13
N ALA A 87 -5.47 0.89 -21.06
CA ALA A 87 -5.73 -0.32 -21.87
C ALA A 87 -6.90 -1.16 -21.31
N GLN A 88 -8.12 -0.86 -21.77
CA GLN A 88 -9.00 -1.89 -22.34
C GLN A 88 -9.95 -1.21 -23.33
N VAL A 89 -9.40 -0.84 -24.48
CA VAL A 89 -10.14 -0.64 -25.73
C VAL A 89 -9.33 -1.38 -26.79
N GLY A 90 -9.94 -2.43 -27.35
CA GLY A 90 -9.32 -3.42 -28.22
C GLY A 90 -9.99 -4.76 -27.99
#